data_AF-A0AAJ7NF29-F1
#
_entry.id   AF-A0AAJ7NF29-F1
#
_cell.length_a   1.000
_cell.length_b   1.000
_cell.length_c   1.000
_cell.angle_alpha   90.00
_cell.angle_beta   90.00
_cell.angle_gamma   90.00
#
_symmetry.space_group_name_H-M   'P 1'
#
loop_
_entity.id
_entity.type
_entity.pdbx_description
1 polymer ?
#
loop_
_entity_poly.entity_id
_entity_poly.type
_entity_poly.pdbx_seq_one_letter_code
_entity_poly.pdbx_strand_id
1 'polypeptide(L)'
;MSDEEVIRRRLLIDGDGTGDDRRINILLKSFIKWANNPDVDNTLHERMLSQLSQCEFAQRKSRLVSNMSQEELKSYENLSKEIEIQIEEAKKDIETTKAELQDAKRVRKNRIEYDVLAKVINEQPDRVETNLKLATLREELGKLKEKSEQLEQKLGMRRKQFHVLISSIHSLQGMLDECDEEMMNVSLENYEDKNCMTLSSDV
;
A
#
# COMPACT_ATOMS: atom_id res chain seq x y z
N MET A 1 38.44 50.08 -35.05
CA MET A 1 38.60 48.63 -35.27
C MET A 1 38.52 47.98 -33.92
N SER A 2 37.58 47.07 -33.73
CA SER A 2 37.44 46.32 -32.46
C SER A 2 38.63 45.37 -32.31
N ASP A 3 39.12 45.11 -31.10
CA ASP A 3 40.25 44.21 -30.84
C ASP A 3 40.03 42.81 -31.44
N GLU A 4 38.78 42.32 -31.46
CA GLU A 4 38.42 41.07 -32.14
C GLU A 4 38.68 41.09 -33.65
N GLU A 5 38.42 42.22 -34.32
CA GLU A 5 38.69 42.35 -35.76
C GLU A 5 40.18 42.36 -36.04
N VAL A 6 40.98 42.94 -35.15
CA VAL A 6 42.45 42.97 -35.23
C VAL A 6 43.01 41.56 -35.01
N ILE A 7 42.52 40.84 -34.01
CA ILE A 7 42.91 39.46 -33.71
C ILE A 7 42.51 38.54 -34.86
N ARG A 8 41.28 38.65 -35.37
CA ARG A 8 40.80 37.85 -36.50
C ARG A 8 41.60 38.14 -37.78
N ARG A 9 41.93 39.40 -38.07
CA ARG A 9 42.82 39.76 -39.19
C ARG A 9 44.24 39.21 -39.00
N ARG A 10 44.79 39.27 -37.79
CA ARG A 10 46.12 38.73 -37.47
C ARG A 10 46.17 37.21 -37.68
N LEU A 11 45.16 36.50 -37.21
CA LEU A 11 45.00 35.05 -37.41
C LEU A 11 44.79 34.68 -38.89
N LEU A 12 44.03 35.49 -39.64
CA LEU A 12 43.80 35.25 -41.07
C LEU A 12 45.05 35.49 -41.93
N ILE A 13 45.90 36.47 -41.56
CA ILE A 13 47.11 36.83 -42.31
C ILE A 13 48.30 35.95 -41.90
N ASP A 14 48.44 35.65 -40.61
CA ASP A 14 49.64 35.02 -40.03
C ASP A 14 49.38 33.57 -39.56
N GLY A 15 48.17 33.05 -39.75
CA GLY A 15 47.76 31.73 -39.29
C GLY A 15 47.97 31.59 -37.78
N ASP A 16 48.83 30.64 -37.40
CA ASP A 16 49.23 30.33 -36.01
C ASP A 16 50.24 31.36 -35.43
N GLY A 17 50.43 32.51 -36.08
CA GLY A 17 51.38 33.55 -35.66
C GLY A 17 52.85 33.17 -35.87
N THR A 18 53.12 32.14 -36.68
CA THR A 18 54.47 31.61 -36.93
C THR A 18 55.30 32.46 -37.88
N GLY A 19 54.75 33.56 -38.39
CA GLY A 19 55.46 34.49 -39.27
C GLY A 19 55.71 33.89 -40.65
N ASP A 20 54.81 33.07 -41.17
CA ASP A 20 54.94 32.37 -42.45
C ASP A 20 55.02 33.36 -43.61
N ASP A 21 54.18 34.40 -43.60
CA ASP A 21 54.24 35.51 -44.54
C ASP A 21 55.60 36.23 -44.47
N ARG A 22 56.12 36.45 -43.26
CA ARG A 22 57.47 37.02 -43.07
C ARG A 22 58.55 36.12 -43.66
N ARG A 23 58.45 34.80 -43.47
CA ARG A 23 59.42 33.81 -44.01
C ARG A 23 59.39 33.79 -45.54
N ILE A 24 58.20 33.79 -46.15
CA ILE A 24 58.01 33.85 -47.60
C ILE A 24 58.55 35.17 -48.16
N ASN A 25 58.28 36.30 -47.49
CA ASN A 25 58.81 37.61 -47.88
C ASN A 25 60.34 37.68 -47.81
N ILE A 26 60.97 37.02 -46.81
CA ILE A 26 62.43 36.95 -46.70
C ILE A 26 63.02 36.08 -47.83
N LEU A 27 62.39 34.95 -48.14
CA LEU A 27 62.78 34.09 -49.25
C LEU A 27 62.68 34.85 -50.58
N LEU A 28 61.59 35.57 -50.81
CA LEU A 28 61.38 36.39 -52.02
C LEU A 28 62.47 37.47 -52.17
N LYS A 29 62.79 38.20 -51.10
CA LYS A 29 63.86 39.20 -51.11
C LYS A 29 65.23 38.57 -51.38
N SER A 30 65.50 37.39 -50.80
CA SER A 30 66.74 36.65 -51.04
C SER A 30 66.84 36.17 -52.49
N PHE A 31 65.73 35.71 -53.06
CA PHE A 31 65.62 35.30 -54.46
C PHE A 31 65.87 36.46 -55.43
N ILE A 32 65.23 37.61 -55.21
CA ILE A 32 65.45 38.81 -56.04
C ILE A 32 66.92 39.26 -55.94
N LYS A 33 67.53 39.20 -54.76
CA LYS A 33 68.95 39.54 -54.58
C LYS A 33 69.88 38.57 -55.31
N TRP A 34 69.58 37.27 -55.26
CA TRP A 34 70.33 36.24 -55.97
C TRP A 34 70.24 36.41 -57.49
N ALA A 35 69.02 36.61 -58.01
CA ALA A 35 68.75 36.70 -59.44
C ALA A 35 69.40 37.93 -60.10
N ASN A 36 69.61 39.00 -59.34
CA ASN A 36 70.27 40.21 -59.82
C ASN A 36 71.78 40.25 -59.52
N ASN A 37 72.35 39.17 -58.98
CA ASN A 37 73.77 39.12 -58.67
C ASN A 37 74.56 38.68 -59.92
N PRO A 38 75.54 39.47 -60.41
CA PRO A 38 76.32 39.10 -61.60
C PRO A 38 77.24 37.88 -61.37
N ASP A 39 77.59 37.58 -60.12
CA ASP A 39 78.40 36.41 -59.74
C ASP A 39 77.54 35.30 -59.12
N VAL A 40 77.93 34.04 -59.35
CA VAL A 40 77.23 32.86 -58.81
C VAL A 40 77.53 32.70 -57.31
N ASP A 41 76.63 33.19 -56.46
CA ASP A 41 76.68 32.99 -55.01
C ASP A 41 75.99 31.66 -54.61
N ASN A 42 76.78 30.58 -54.54
CA ASN A 42 76.32 29.26 -54.12
C ASN A 42 75.84 29.23 -52.66
N THR A 43 76.40 30.06 -51.78
CA THR A 43 76.01 30.06 -50.36
C THR A 43 74.62 30.64 -50.15
N LEU A 44 74.29 31.68 -50.92
CA LEU A 44 72.96 32.28 -50.91
C LEU A 44 71.94 31.34 -51.57
N HIS A 45 72.34 30.60 -52.61
CA HIS A 45 71.52 29.55 -53.21
C HIS A 45 71.16 28.43 -52.22
N GLU A 46 72.13 27.86 -51.50
CA GLU A 46 71.88 26.83 -50.47
C GLU A 46 70.99 27.35 -49.34
N ARG A 47 71.18 28.61 -48.91
CA ARG A 47 70.34 29.24 -47.90
C ARG A 47 68.89 29.40 -48.38
N MET A 48 68.66 29.74 -49.65
CA MET A 48 67.31 29.81 -50.22
C MET A 48 66.65 28.43 -50.28
N LEU A 49 67.38 27.38 -50.66
CA LEU A 49 66.85 26.01 -50.66
C LEU A 49 66.45 25.56 -49.25
N SER A 50 67.26 25.88 -48.24
CA SER A 50 66.92 25.60 -46.84
C SER A 50 65.66 26.35 -46.40
N GLN A 51 65.54 27.64 -46.73
CA GLN A 51 64.35 28.43 -46.43
C GLN A 51 63.09 27.92 -47.13
N LEU A 52 63.20 27.48 -48.40
CA LEU A 52 62.11 26.86 -49.14
C LEU A 52 61.64 25.57 -48.45
N SER A 53 62.58 24.71 -48.04
CA SER A 53 62.26 23.46 -47.35
C SER A 53 61.50 23.69 -46.03
N GLN A 54 61.83 24.78 -45.31
CA GLN A 54 61.13 25.17 -44.09
C GLN A 54 59.71 25.69 -44.37
N CYS A 55 59.51 26.41 -45.46
CA CYS A 55 58.18 26.88 -45.88
C CYS A 55 57.29 25.70 -46.29
N GLU A 56 57.82 24.75 -47.06
CA GLU A 56 57.10 23.53 -47.44
C GLU A 56 56.72 22.69 -46.22
N PHE A 57 57.63 22.54 -45.25
CA PHE A 57 57.35 21.85 -44.00
C PHE A 57 56.24 22.54 -43.20
N ALA A 58 56.31 23.86 -43.05
CA ALA A 58 55.29 24.65 -42.34
C ALA A 58 53.91 24.49 -42.99
N GLN A 59 53.85 24.56 -44.32
CA GLN A 59 52.60 24.34 -45.07
C GLN A 59 52.03 22.94 -44.85
N ARG A 60 52.86 21.89 -44.94
CA ARG A 60 52.43 20.51 -44.68
C ARG A 60 51.93 20.33 -43.25
N LYS A 61 52.63 20.90 -42.27
CA LYS A 61 52.22 20.88 -40.85
C LYS A 61 50.85 21.56 -40.68
N SER A 62 50.67 22.76 -41.22
CA SER A 62 49.42 23.51 -41.14
C SER A 62 48.24 22.71 -41.72
N ARG A 63 48.44 22.07 -42.89
CA ARG A 63 47.41 21.22 -43.51
C ARG A 63 47.07 20.01 -42.64
N LEU A 64 48.07 19.36 -42.05
CA LEU A 64 47.84 18.21 -41.16
C LEU A 64 47.06 18.61 -39.91
N VAL A 65 47.43 19.73 -39.27
CA VAL A 65 46.71 20.28 -38.12
C VAL A 65 45.28 20.63 -38.51
N SER A 66 45.06 21.28 -39.65
CA SER A 66 43.70 21.58 -40.12
C SER A 66 42.84 20.33 -40.32
N ASN A 67 43.41 19.25 -40.88
CA ASN A 67 42.69 18.00 -41.05
C ASN A 67 42.38 17.34 -39.69
N MET A 68 43.37 17.29 -38.80
CA MET A 68 43.22 16.76 -37.45
C MET A 68 42.12 17.52 -36.68
N SER A 69 42.13 18.86 -36.71
CA SER A 69 41.10 19.66 -36.04
C SER A 69 39.70 19.43 -36.63
N GLN A 70 39.57 19.15 -37.93
CA GLN A 70 38.28 18.79 -38.53
C GLN A 70 37.79 17.42 -38.04
N GLU A 71 38.69 16.45 -37.86
CA GLU A 71 38.36 15.14 -37.32
C GLU A 71 37.99 15.21 -35.84
N GLU A 72 38.74 15.98 -35.05
CA GLU A 72 38.45 16.26 -33.63
C GLU A 72 37.08 16.92 -33.47
N LEU A 73 36.75 17.94 -34.28
CA LEU A 73 35.44 18.57 -34.26
C LEU A 73 34.30 17.57 -34.49
N LYS A 74 34.44 16.68 -35.49
CA LYS A 74 33.46 15.62 -35.73
C LYS A 74 33.35 14.65 -34.56
N SER A 75 34.48 14.31 -33.94
CA SER A 75 34.49 13.45 -32.76
C SER A 75 33.77 14.10 -31.58
N TYR A 76 33.97 15.39 -31.35
CA TYR A 76 33.27 16.15 -30.30
C TYR A 76 31.77 16.28 -30.59
N GLU A 77 31.36 16.49 -31.84
CA GLU A 77 29.94 16.50 -32.22
C GLU A 77 29.27 15.14 -31.93
N ASN A 78 29.95 14.04 -32.23
CA ASN A 78 29.44 12.70 -31.94
C ASN A 78 29.35 12.45 -30.43
N LEU A 79 30.38 12.82 -29.67
CA LEU A 79 30.39 12.71 -28.22
C LEU A 79 29.28 13.54 -27.58
N SER A 80 29.03 14.75 -28.08
CA SER A 80 27.93 15.60 -27.60
C SER A 80 26.58 14.92 -27.79
N LYS A 81 26.34 14.34 -28.97
CA LYS A 81 25.09 13.59 -29.24
C LYS A 81 24.94 12.36 -28.36
N GLU A 82 26.04 11.64 -28.11
CA GLU A 82 26.02 10.47 -27.23
C GLU A 82 25.67 10.88 -25.78
N ILE A 83 26.26 11.96 -25.28
CA ILE A 83 25.94 12.51 -23.96
C ILE A 83 24.47 12.94 -23.89
N GLU A 84 23.93 13.59 -24.94
CA GLU A 84 22.51 13.96 -25.00
C GLU A 84 21.58 12.74 -24.90
N ILE A 85 21.91 11.65 -25.61
CA ILE A 85 21.15 10.39 -25.54
C ILE A 85 21.21 9.81 -24.12
N GLN A 86 22.40 9.73 -23.52
CA GLN A 86 22.57 9.21 -22.16
C GLN A 86 21.82 10.05 -21.12
N ILE A 87 21.78 11.37 -21.28
CA ILE A 87 21.00 12.27 -20.42
C ILE A 87 19.51 11.95 -20.54
N GLU A 88 19.00 11.74 -21.75
CA GLU A 88 17.59 11.46 -21.97
C GLU A 88 17.19 10.07 -21.43
N GLU A 89 18.05 9.07 -21.60
CA GLU A 89 17.88 7.75 -20.97
C GLU A 89 17.87 7.85 -19.43
N ALA A 90 18.82 8.58 -18.85
CA ALA A 90 18.87 8.77 -17.40
C ALA A 90 17.63 9.49 -16.85
N LYS A 91 17.09 10.48 -17.59
CA LYS A 91 15.82 11.13 -17.20
C LYS A 91 14.66 10.13 -17.20
N LYS A 92 14.56 9.30 -18.23
CA LYS A 92 13.54 8.26 -18.32
C LYS A 92 13.65 7.26 -17.16
N ASP A 93 14.86 6.85 -16.81
CA ASP A 93 15.11 5.95 -15.69
C ASP A 93 14.76 6.57 -14.33
N ILE A 94 14.96 7.89 -14.17
CA ILE A 94 14.50 8.61 -12.99
C ILE A 94 12.98 8.61 -12.90
N GLU A 95 12.28 8.81 -14.02
CA GLU A 95 10.81 8.79 -14.04
C GLU A 95 10.24 7.42 -13.70
N THR A 96 10.81 6.34 -14.26
CA THR A 96 10.38 4.97 -13.96
C THR A 96 10.65 4.63 -12.49
N THR A 97 11.85 4.91 -11.98
CA THR A 97 12.21 4.65 -10.58
C THR A 97 11.33 5.45 -9.62
N LYS A 98 10.92 6.67 -9.98
CA LYS A 98 10.00 7.50 -9.19
C LYS A 98 8.61 6.88 -9.11
N ALA A 99 8.10 6.33 -10.21
CA ALA A 99 6.81 5.63 -10.23
C ALA A 99 6.86 4.36 -9.37
N GLU A 100 7.91 3.54 -9.53
CA GLU A 100 8.14 2.34 -8.72
C GLU A 100 8.22 2.67 -7.22
N LEU A 101 8.89 3.76 -6.85
CA LEU A 101 8.97 4.21 -5.46
C LEU A 101 7.59 4.59 -4.90
N GLN A 102 6.72 5.22 -5.71
CA GLN A 102 5.36 5.55 -5.28
C GLN A 102 4.53 4.29 -5.05
N ASP A 103 4.64 3.31 -5.93
CA ASP A 103 3.94 2.03 -5.78
C ASP A 103 4.46 1.24 -4.59
N ALA A 104 5.78 1.18 -4.38
CA ALA A 104 6.38 0.56 -3.20
C ALA A 104 5.91 1.23 -1.89
N LYS A 105 5.79 2.56 -1.87
CA LYS A 105 5.21 3.30 -0.73
C LYS A 105 3.74 2.93 -0.51
N ARG A 106 2.95 2.77 -1.56
CA ARG A 106 1.54 2.34 -1.48
C ARG A 106 1.44 0.93 -0.88
N VAL A 107 2.23 -0.01 -1.40
CA VAL A 107 2.28 -1.39 -0.89
C VAL A 107 2.69 -1.41 0.59
N ARG A 108 3.70 -0.62 0.97
CA ARG A 108 4.12 -0.51 2.37
C ARG A 108 3.01 0.04 3.27
N LYS A 109 2.29 1.07 2.83
CA LYS A 109 1.15 1.63 3.59
C LYS A 109 0.06 0.56 3.78
N ASN A 110 -0.33 -0.13 2.71
CA ASN A 110 -1.34 -1.19 2.77
C ASN A 110 -0.89 -2.32 3.72
N ARG A 111 0.39 -2.71 3.68
CA ARG A 111 0.93 -3.73 4.59
C ARG A 111 0.84 -3.30 6.05
N ILE A 112 1.16 -2.05 6.36
CA ILE A 112 1.02 -1.52 7.74
C ILE A 112 -0.45 -1.54 8.18
N GLU A 113 -1.38 -1.15 7.31
CA GLU A 113 -2.81 -1.19 7.61
C GLU A 113 -3.29 -2.63 7.87
N TYR A 114 -2.84 -3.60 7.08
CA TYR A 114 -3.13 -5.02 7.31
C TYR A 114 -2.53 -5.53 8.62
N ASP A 115 -1.28 -5.16 8.94
CA ASP A 115 -0.64 -5.57 10.19
C ASP A 115 -1.35 -5.00 11.42
N VAL A 116 -1.82 -3.75 11.35
CA VAL A 116 -2.63 -3.12 12.40
C VAL A 116 -3.95 -3.85 12.57
N LEU A 117 -4.67 -4.13 11.48
CA LEU A 117 -5.94 -4.84 11.54
C LEU A 117 -5.75 -6.28 12.06
N ALA A 118 -4.69 -6.96 11.64
CA ALA A 118 -4.37 -8.32 12.10
C ALA A 118 -4.10 -8.35 13.61
N LYS A 119 -3.44 -7.33 14.18
CA LYS A 119 -3.27 -7.21 15.64
C LYS A 119 -4.60 -7.11 16.36
N VAL A 120 -5.50 -6.24 15.89
CA VAL A 120 -6.85 -6.09 16.49
C VAL A 120 -7.66 -7.39 16.36
N ILE A 121 -7.56 -8.11 15.24
CA ILE A 121 -8.22 -9.40 15.05
C ILE A 121 -7.66 -10.45 16.02
N ASN A 122 -6.35 -10.48 16.24
CA ASN A 122 -5.70 -11.43 17.16
C ASN A 122 -6.02 -11.18 18.64
N GLU A 123 -6.50 -9.99 19.00
CA GLU A 123 -7.02 -9.73 20.35
C GLU A 123 -8.37 -10.42 20.60
N GLN A 124 -9.09 -10.79 19.53
CA GLN A 124 -10.35 -11.52 19.62
C GLN A 124 -10.11 -13.04 19.74
N PRO A 125 -10.98 -13.78 20.46
CA PRO A 125 -10.83 -15.22 20.61
C PRO A 125 -10.99 -15.94 19.27
N ASP A 126 -10.36 -17.11 19.17
CA ASP A 126 -10.43 -17.90 17.94
C ASP A 126 -11.87 -18.23 17.56
N ARG A 127 -12.15 -18.10 16.26
CA ARG A 127 -13.50 -18.25 15.72
C ARG A 127 -13.99 -19.69 15.82
N VAL A 128 -13.10 -20.67 15.66
CA VAL A 128 -13.49 -22.09 15.72
C VAL A 128 -13.84 -22.45 17.15
N GLU A 129 -12.99 -22.09 18.10
CA GLU A 129 -13.25 -22.32 19.53
C GLU A 129 -14.53 -21.63 20.02
N THR A 130 -14.75 -20.38 19.61
CA THR A 130 -15.95 -19.61 20.01
C THR A 130 -17.22 -20.23 19.45
N ASN A 131 -17.20 -20.72 18.21
CA ASN A 131 -18.34 -21.42 17.62
C ASN A 131 -18.63 -22.76 18.31
N LEU A 132 -17.58 -23.49 18.70
CA LEU A 132 -17.75 -24.73 19.46
C LEU A 132 -18.43 -24.46 20.80
N LYS A 133 -17.93 -23.47 21.56
CA LYS A 133 -18.53 -23.05 22.85
C LYS A 133 -19.98 -22.58 22.68
N LEU A 134 -20.30 -21.87 21.60
CA LEU A 134 -21.67 -21.47 21.29
C LEU A 134 -22.57 -22.68 20.98
N ALA A 135 -22.06 -23.68 20.27
CA ALA A 135 -22.81 -24.89 19.96
C ALA A 135 -23.13 -25.68 21.23
N THR A 136 -22.15 -25.88 22.12
CA THR A 136 -22.35 -26.59 23.39
C THR A 136 -23.32 -25.84 24.30
N LEU A 137 -23.17 -24.52 24.46
CA LEU A 137 -24.09 -23.70 25.26
C LEU A 137 -25.52 -23.74 24.73
N ARG A 138 -25.71 -23.78 23.40
CA ARG A 138 -27.03 -23.93 22.78
C ARG A 138 -27.67 -25.27 23.10
N GLU A 139 -26.89 -26.36 23.07
CA GLU A 139 -27.37 -27.69 23.43
C GLU A 139 -27.77 -27.76 24.91
N GLU A 140 -26.95 -27.20 25.80
CA GLU A 140 -27.23 -27.12 27.24
C GLU A 140 -28.48 -26.30 27.53
N LEU A 141 -28.65 -25.14 26.88
CA LEU A 141 -29.86 -24.33 26.98
C LEU A 141 -31.10 -25.11 26.51
N GLY A 142 -30.97 -25.89 25.44
CA GLY A 142 -32.04 -26.78 24.95
C GLY A 142 -32.45 -27.79 26.02
N LYS A 143 -31.46 -28.49 26.61
CA LYS A 143 -31.68 -29.47 27.69
C LYS A 143 -32.29 -28.83 28.95
N LEU A 144 -31.85 -27.63 29.33
CA LEU A 144 -32.40 -26.92 30.48
C LEU A 144 -33.85 -26.48 30.24
N LYS A 145 -34.17 -25.98 29.04
CA LYS A 145 -35.56 -25.63 28.67
C LYS A 145 -36.47 -26.85 28.74
N GLU A 146 -36.05 -27.97 28.17
CA GLU A 146 -36.81 -29.21 28.22
C GLU A 146 -37.04 -29.68 29.66
N LYS A 147 -36.00 -29.66 30.50
CA LYS A 147 -36.13 -29.99 31.93
C LYS A 147 -37.07 -29.03 32.66
N SER A 148 -37.01 -27.74 32.38
CA SER A 148 -37.90 -26.75 32.96
C SER A 148 -39.35 -27.05 32.59
N GLU A 149 -39.63 -27.31 31.31
CA GLU A 149 -40.96 -27.64 30.82
C GLU A 149 -41.50 -28.94 31.44
N GLN A 150 -40.65 -29.97 31.58
CA GLN A 150 -41.01 -31.21 32.27
C GLN A 150 -41.34 -30.98 33.75
N LEU A 151 -40.60 -30.12 34.44
CA LEU A 151 -40.88 -29.76 35.84
C LEU A 151 -42.18 -28.94 35.97
N GLU A 152 -42.42 -28.00 35.06
CA GLU A 152 -43.66 -27.22 34.98
C GLU A 152 -44.87 -28.14 34.81
N GLN A 153 -44.79 -29.11 33.89
CA GLN A 153 -45.83 -30.12 33.67
C GLN A 153 -46.06 -30.98 34.92
N LYS A 154 -44.98 -31.45 35.57
CA LYS A 154 -45.09 -32.22 36.82
C LYS A 154 -45.74 -31.40 37.93
N LEU A 155 -45.37 -30.12 38.08
CA LEU A 155 -45.94 -29.23 39.07
C LEU A 155 -47.42 -28.95 38.79
N GLY A 156 -47.78 -28.76 37.52
CA GLY A 156 -49.17 -28.66 37.08
C GLY A 156 -49.98 -29.91 37.40
N MET A 157 -49.42 -31.10 37.17
CA MET A 157 -50.05 -32.38 37.52
C MET A 157 -50.26 -32.51 39.04
N ARG A 158 -49.24 -32.15 39.85
CA ARG A 158 -49.36 -32.14 41.32
C ARG A 158 -50.41 -31.15 41.81
N ARG A 159 -50.50 -29.94 41.23
CA ARG A 159 -51.58 -28.99 41.55
C ARG A 159 -52.97 -29.57 41.29
N LYS A 160 -53.15 -30.26 40.16
CA LYS A 160 -54.41 -30.96 39.84
C LYS A 160 -54.71 -32.06 40.87
N GLN A 161 -53.72 -32.89 41.21
CA GLN A 161 -53.88 -33.94 42.23
C GLN A 161 -54.26 -33.36 43.61
N PHE A 162 -53.60 -32.27 44.04
CA PHE A 162 -53.95 -31.57 45.27
C PHE A 162 -55.38 -31.02 45.24
N HIS A 163 -55.81 -30.45 44.11
CA HIS A 163 -57.17 -29.93 43.96
C HIS A 163 -58.23 -31.05 44.09
N VAL A 164 -57.99 -32.22 43.47
CA VAL A 164 -58.84 -33.39 43.64
C VAL A 164 -58.90 -33.81 45.12
N LEU A 165 -57.75 -33.87 45.80
CA LEU A 165 -57.69 -34.27 47.21
C LEU A 165 -58.43 -33.30 48.12
N ILE A 166 -58.31 -31.98 47.90
CA ILE A 166 -59.08 -30.95 48.61
C ILE A 166 -60.58 -31.12 48.34
N SER A 167 -60.97 -31.35 47.08
CA SER A 167 -62.38 -31.58 46.72
C SER A 167 -62.94 -32.84 47.38
N SER A 168 -62.15 -33.92 47.49
CA SER A 168 -62.53 -35.13 48.21
C SER A 168 -62.65 -34.89 49.71
N ILE A 169 -61.76 -34.08 50.31
CA ILE A 169 -61.86 -33.69 51.72
C ILE A 169 -63.16 -32.89 51.94
N HIS A 170 -63.46 -31.89 51.12
CA HIS A 170 -64.71 -31.14 51.24
C HIS A 170 -65.95 -32.03 51.06
N SER A 171 -65.91 -32.99 50.13
CA SER A 171 -67.00 -33.95 49.96
C SER A 171 -67.17 -34.86 51.17
N LEU A 172 -66.08 -35.34 51.77
CA LEU A 172 -66.14 -36.17 52.98
C LEU A 172 -66.59 -35.35 54.20
N GLN A 173 -66.18 -34.08 54.30
CA GLN A 173 -66.69 -33.15 55.32
C GLN A 173 -68.19 -32.93 55.16
N GLY A 174 -68.67 -32.69 53.94
CA GLY A 174 -70.11 -32.58 53.66
C GLY A 174 -70.89 -33.85 54.03
N MET A 175 -70.35 -35.04 53.73
CA MET A 175 -70.97 -36.31 54.15
C MET A 175 -70.95 -36.49 55.69
N LEU A 176 -69.91 -36.02 56.38
CA LEU A 176 -69.85 -36.05 57.84
C LEU A 176 -70.88 -35.09 58.46
N ASP A 177 -71.01 -33.89 57.91
CA ASP A 177 -72.02 -32.91 58.33
C ASP A 177 -73.45 -33.46 58.08
N GLU A 178 -73.69 -34.14 56.95
CA GLU A 178 -74.95 -34.84 56.66
C GLU A 178 -75.21 -36.04 57.59
N CYS A 179 -74.18 -36.80 57.97
CA CYS A 179 -74.31 -37.88 58.94
C CYS A 179 -74.57 -37.39 60.37
N ASP A 180 -74.04 -36.22 60.77
CA ASP A 180 -74.37 -35.59 62.05
C ASP A 180 -75.83 -35.11 62.07
N GLU A 181 -76.38 -34.64 60.94
CA GLU A 181 -77.81 -34.35 60.79
C GLU A 181 -78.68 -35.62 60.82
N GLU A 182 -78.26 -36.72 60.19
CA GLU A 182 -78.97 -38.01 60.27
C GLU A 182 -78.90 -38.65 61.67
N MET A 183 -77.79 -38.52 62.41
CA MET A 183 -77.68 -39.00 63.78
C MET A 183 -78.53 -38.16 64.76
N MET A 184 -78.68 -36.86 64.48
CA MET A 184 -79.66 -36.00 65.17
C MET A 184 -81.11 -36.43 64.85
N ASN A 185 -81.41 -36.78 63.60
CA ASN A 185 -82.75 -37.23 63.19
C ASN A 185 -83.12 -38.62 63.75
N VAL A 186 -82.18 -39.58 63.81
CA VAL A 186 -82.43 -40.92 64.39
C VAL A 186 -82.64 -40.85 65.91
N SER A 187 -82.07 -39.86 66.60
CA SER A 187 -82.35 -39.61 68.02
C SER A 187 -83.73 -38.97 68.25
N LEU A 188 -84.29 -38.29 67.25
CA LEU A 188 -85.62 -37.67 67.32
C LEU A 188 -86.75 -38.62 66.89
N GLU A 189 -86.51 -39.63 66.07
CA GLU A 189 -87.57 -40.56 65.62
C GLU A 189 -87.90 -41.69 66.61
N ASN A 190 -87.11 -41.91 67.67
CA ASN A 190 -87.36 -42.98 68.67
C ASN A 190 -88.10 -42.52 69.95
N TYR A 191 -88.60 -41.28 70.00
CA TYR A 191 -89.18 -40.70 71.23
C TYR A 191 -90.58 -40.10 71.14
N GLU A 192 -91.40 -40.39 70.11
CA GLU A 192 -92.81 -39.95 70.15
C GLU A 192 -93.76 -41.01 69.57
N ASP A 193 -94.27 -41.91 70.44
CA ASP A 193 -95.72 -42.05 70.68
C ASP A 193 -96.08 -43.25 71.58
N LYS A 194 -96.37 -42.98 72.87
CA LYS A 194 -97.28 -43.78 73.74
C LYS A 194 -97.55 -43.09 75.09
N ASN A 195 -98.62 -42.30 75.17
CA ASN A 195 -99.57 -42.07 76.29
C ASN A 195 -100.19 -40.67 76.16
N CYS A 196 -101.45 -40.38 76.50
CA CYS A 196 -102.63 -41.14 76.90
C CYS A 196 -103.78 -40.11 76.96
N MET A 197 -104.98 -40.48 76.51
CA MET A 197 -106.19 -39.70 76.79
C MET A 197 -106.37 -39.44 78.29
N THR A 198 -106.77 -38.22 78.65
CA THR A 198 -107.68 -38.02 79.80
C THR A 198 -108.82 -37.08 79.40
N LEU A 199 -110.03 -37.56 79.71
CA LEU A 199 -111.36 -36.99 79.52
C LEU A 199 -111.69 -35.96 80.63
N SER A 200 -112.71 -35.14 80.32
CA SER A 200 -113.74 -34.59 81.25
C SER A 200 -113.32 -33.35 82.06
N SER A 201 -114.14 -32.32 82.34
CA SER A 201 -115.62 -32.16 82.36
C SER A 201 -116.01 -30.67 82.57
N ASP A 202 -117.23 -30.32 82.13
CA ASP A 202 -118.19 -29.30 82.61
C ASP A 202 -117.77 -27.81 82.57
N VAL A 203 -118.45 -26.90 81.85
CA VAL A 203 -119.89 -26.54 81.80
C VAL A 203 -120.33 -26.17 80.39
#